data_AF-A0A1F8XMZ4-F1
#
_entry.id   AF-A0A1F8XMZ4-F1
#
_cell.length_a   1.000
_cell.length_b   1.000
_cell.length_c   1.000
_cell.angle_alpha   90.00
_cell.angle_beta   90.00
_cell.angle_gamma   90.00
#
_symmetry.space_group_name_H-M   'P 1'
#
loop_
_entity.id
_entity.type
_entity.pdbx_description
1 polymer ?
#
loop_
_entity_poly.entity_id
_entity_poly.type
_entity_poly.pdbx_seq_one_letter_code
_entity_poly.pdbx_strand_id
1 'polypeptide(L)'
;MKTKAVSTIALCWMVALAATLYAGAEAPAGRPAGSPKGKMPGKMLLGSLADRHGPVKFDHEKHVGTAGSCDECHHQHGGGQAPSCGGCHTIDASSFRKNVHLGRIRPCGACHPASYDAGKLDRPTLSAAYHRACIKCHRDVGSVGSDPKGCAEMCHESTAQAGAR
;
A
#
# COMPACT_ATOMS: atom_id res chain seq x y z
N MET A 1 -34.98 60.54 41.54
CA MET A 1 -36.02 59.71 40.90
C MET A 1 -35.69 58.26 41.17
N LYS A 2 -36.62 57.53 41.80
CA LYS A 2 -36.50 56.13 42.23
C LYS A 2 -37.16 55.25 41.16
N THR A 3 -36.54 54.14 40.80
CA THR A 3 -37.21 52.82 40.69
C THR A 3 -36.19 51.72 40.92
N LYS A 4 -36.60 50.76 41.75
CA LYS A 4 -35.84 49.61 42.24
C LYS A 4 -36.28 48.35 41.48
N ALA A 5 -35.36 47.38 41.44
CA ALA A 5 -35.55 45.95 41.63
C ALA A 5 -36.59 45.19 40.78
N VAL A 6 -36.14 44.08 40.15
CA VAL A 6 -36.74 42.75 40.37
C VAL A 6 -35.64 41.68 40.27
N SER A 7 -35.23 41.17 41.42
CA SER A 7 -34.77 39.77 41.55
C SER A 7 -36.02 38.89 41.53
N THR A 8 -36.04 37.84 40.72
CA THR A 8 -36.77 36.61 41.05
C THR A 8 -35.91 35.41 40.70
N ILE A 9 -35.35 34.85 41.77
CA ILE A 9 -34.88 33.47 41.86
C ILE A 9 -36.12 32.57 41.85
N ALA A 10 -35.93 31.36 41.33
CA ALA A 10 -36.64 30.13 41.66
C ALA A 10 -37.43 29.48 40.53
N LEU A 11 -37.09 28.20 40.37
CA LEU A 11 -37.99 27.05 40.27
C LEU A 11 -37.97 26.42 38.87
N CYS A 12 -37.07 25.46 38.67
CA CYS A 12 -37.35 24.03 38.89
C CYS A 12 -38.43 23.48 37.95
N TRP A 13 -38.01 22.51 37.14
CA TRP A 13 -38.80 21.41 36.59
C TRP A 13 -39.73 21.75 35.43
N MET A 14 -39.22 21.60 34.21
CA MET A 14 -39.84 20.81 33.11
C MET A 14 -39.25 21.21 31.77
N VAL A 15 -38.10 20.62 31.40
CA VAL A 15 -37.85 20.29 29.98
C VAL A 15 -37.08 18.95 29.96
N ALA A 16 -37.78 17.90 30.37
CA ALA A 16 -37.48 16.56 29.88
C ALA A 16 -38.16 16.42 28.50
N LEU A 17 -37.54 15.63 27.61
CA LEU A 17 -37.97 15.26 26.26
C LEU A 17 -37.69 16.28 25.13
N ALA A 18 -36.47 16.20 24.59
CA ALA A 18 -36.26 15.94 23.15
C ALA A 18 -34.80 15.55 22.87
N ALA A 19 -34.26 14.60 23.64
CA ALA A 19 -33.11 13.83 23.18
C ALA A 19 -33.66 12.72 22.28
N THR A 20 -33.63 12.90 20.96
CA THR A 20 -33.64 11.79 20.01
C THR A 20 -33.26 12.29 18.61
N LEU A 21 -32.12 11.75 18.13
CA LEU A 21 -31.85 11.44 16.73
C LEU A 21 -31.58 12.63 15.80
N TYR A 22 -30.36 13.18 15.91
CA TYR A 22 -29.64 13.62 14.70
C TYR A 22 -28.24 13.00 14.69
N ALA A 23 -28.21 11.65 14.80
CA ALA A 23 -27.11 10.87 14.26
C ALA A 23 -27.33 10.81 12.74
N GLY A 24 -26.88 11.84 12.03
CA GLY A 24 -26.65 11.73 10.60
C GLY A 24 -25.60 10.66 10.39
N ALA A 25 -26.05 9.45 10.05
CA ALA A 25 -25.20 8.36 9.66
C ALA A 25 -24.34 8.84 8.49
N GLU A 26 -23.05 9.03 8.76
CA GLU A 26 -22.02 9.04 7.74
C GLU A 26 -22.19 7.71 7.00
N ALA A 27 -22.65 7.78 5.75
CA ALA A 27 -22.70 6.59 4.91
C ALA A 27 -21.30 5.97 4.97
N PRO A 28 -21.15 4.67 5.31
CA PRO A 28 -19.86 4.03 5.22
C PRO A 28 -19.41 4.24 3.78
N ALA A 29 -18.26 4.91 3.61
CA ALA A 29 -17.62 5.05 2.31
C ALA A 29 -17.62 3.66 1.68
N GLY A 30 -18.50 3.49 0.69
CA GLY A 30 -18.72 2.21 0.05
C GLY A 30 -17.37 1.77 -0.47
N ARG A 31 -16.86 0.67 0.10
CA ARG A 31 -15.68 -0.02 -0.42
C ARG A 31 -15.94 -0.19 -1.92
N PRO A 32 -15.08 0.31 -2.82
CA PRO A 32 -15.34 0.15 -4.25
C PRO A 32 -15.52 -1.34 -4.52
N ALA A 33 -16.67 -1.67 -5.11
CA ALA A 33 -17.03 -3.01 -5.52
C ALA A 33 -15.84 -3.63 -6.25
N GLY A 34 -15.49 -4.87 -5.86
CA GLY A 34 -14.34 -5.59 -6.38
C GLY A 34 -14.29 -5.50 -7.90
N SER A 35 -13.13 -5.11 -8.42
CA SER A 35 -12.94 -4.96 -9.85
C SER A 35 -13.10 -6.29 -10.60
N PRO A 36 -13.64 -6.28 -11.82
CA PRO A 36 -13.91 -7.49 -12.59
C PRO A 36 -12.63 -8.09 -13.22
N LYS A 37 -12.51 -9.42 -13.10
CA LYS A 37 -11.78 -10.41 -13.94
C LYS A 37 -10.53 -9.97 -14.73
N GLY A 38 -9.53 -9.42 -14.06
CA GLY A 38 -8.13 -9.50 -14.48
C GLY A 38 -7.34 -10.26 -13.42
N LYS A 39 -6.79 -11.44 -13.75
CA LYS A 39 -5.99 -12.20 -12.77
C LYS A 39 -4.57 -11.63 -12.73
N MET A 40 -4.38 -10.59 -11.91
CA MET A 40 -3.05 -10.17 -11.48
C MET A 40 -2.26 -11.36 -10.91
N PRO A 41 -0.91 -11.34 -10.96
CA PRO A 41 -0.11 -12.39 -10.35
C PRO A 41 -0.49 -12.59 -8.87
N GLY A 42 -0.69 -13.83 -8.44
CA GLY A 42 -1.06 -14.15 -7.06
C GLY A 42 0.15 -14.12 -6.13
N LYS A 43 0.97 -15.17 -6.18
CA LYS A 43 2.27 -15.24 -5.47
C LYS A 43 3.39 -15.21 -6.49
N MET A 44 4.48 -14.52 -6.17
CA MET A 44 5.67 -14.41 -7.01
C MET A 44 6.95 -14.58 -6.20
N LEU A 45 8.00 -14.98 -6.89
CA LEU A 45 9.32 -15.14 -6.29
C LEU A 45 10.23 -14.02 -6.78
N LEU A 46 10.69 -13.17 -5.86
CA LEU A 46 11.66 -12.10 -6.15
C LEU A 46 13.06 -12.66 -5.90
N GLY A 47 13.66 -13.21 -6.96
CA GLY A 47 14.94 -13.93 -6.88
C GLY A 47 16.04 -13.40 -7.79
N SER A 48 15.81 -12.31 -8.54
CA SER A 48 16.81 -11.78 -9.49
C SER A 48 18.11 -11.29 -8.84
N LEU A 49 18.10 -11.09 -7.53
CA LEU A 49 19.25 -10.70 -6.71
C LEU A 49 19.57 -11.74 -5.62
N ALA A 50 19.08 -12.97 -5.75
CA ALA A 50 19.35 -14.01 -4.77
C ALA A 50 20.84 -14.38 -4.81
N ASP A 51 21.56 -13.98 -3.77
CA ASP A 51 23.00 -14.23 -3.58
C ASP A 51 23.26 -14.39 -2.07
N ARG A 52 23.35 -13.28 -1.33
CA ARG A 52 23.55 -13.28 0.12
C ARG A 52 22.36 -13.80 0.92
N HIS A 53 21.16 -13.65 0.38
CA HIS A 53 19.90 -14.09 0.97
C HIS A 53 19.08 -14.84 -0.07
N GLY A 54 18.24 -15.77 0.41
CA GLY A 54 17.29 -16.46 -0.45
C GLY A 54 16.27 -15.50 -1.06
N PRO A 55 15.56 -15.96 -2.10
CA PRO A 55 14.54 -15.16 -2.75
C PRO A 55 13.41 -14.78 -1.79
N VAL A 56 12.76 -13.65 -2.05
CA VAL A 56 11.57 -13.23 -1.30
C VAL A 56 10.34 -13.87 -1.92
N LYS A 57 9.58 -14.62 -1.13
CA LYS A 57 8.24 -15.11 -1.50
C LYS A 57 7.24 -13.99 -1.28
N PHE A 58 6.87 -13.31 -2.36
CA PHE A 58 5.96 -12.17 -2.31
C PHE A 58 4.53 -12.61 -2.65
N ASP A 59 3.61 -12.36 -1.73
CA ASP A 59 2.17 -12.59 -1.92
C ASP A 59 1.52 -11.31 -2.46
N HIS A 60 1.57 -11.13 -3.78
CA HIS A 60 1.09 -9.92 -4.44
C HIS A 60 -0.41 -9.69 -4.19
N GLU A 61 -1.23 -10.73 -4.30
CA GLU A 61 -2.68 -10.63 -4.05
C GLU A 61 -2.99 -10.12 -2.64
N LYS A 62 -2.33 -10.67 -1.61
CA LYS A 62 -2.49 -10.21 -0.23
C LYS A 62 -2.03 -8.75 -0.06
N HIS A 63 -0.89 -8.40 -0.63
CA HIS A 63 -0.34 -7.04 -0.48
C HIS A 63 -1.22 -5.99 -1.16
N VAL A 64 -1.75 -6.26 -2.36
CA VAL A 64 -2.70 -5.35 -3.02
C VAL A 64 -3.96 -5.15 -2.19
N GLY A 65 -4.46 -6.22 -1.55
CA GLY A 65 -5.62 -6.14 -0.66
C GLY A 65 -5.41 -5.24 0.57
N THR A 66 -4.16 -5.15 1.06
CA THR A 66 -3.79 -4.28 2.20
C THR A 66 -3.41 -2.87 1.78
N ALA A 67 -2.61 -2.72 0.72
CA ALA A 67 -2.11 -1.43 0.24
C ALA A 67 -3.22 -0.56 -0.36
N GLY A 68 -4.26 -1.18 -0.93
CA GLY A 68 -5.42 -0.48 -1.49
C GLY A 68 -5.19 0.16 -2.86
N SER A 69 -3.94 0.43 -3.25
CA SER A 69 -3.58 0.96 -4.57
C SER A 69 -2.37 0.26 -5.18
N CYS A 70 -2.28 0.27 -6.52
CA CYS A 70 -1.15 -0.32 -7.23
C CYS A 70 0.08 0.58 -7.21
N ASP A 71 -0.12 1.90 -7.12
CA ASP A 71 0.94 2.91 -7.11
C ASP A 71 1.79 2.89 -5.83
N GLU A 72 1.30 2.26 -4.75
CA GLU A 72 2.09 2.06 -3.53
C GLU A 72 3.33 1.19 -3.77
N CYS A 73 3.31 0.35 -4.81
CA CYS A 73 4.46 -0.45 -5.26
C CYS A 73 4.95 -0.07 -6.67
N HIS A 74 4.02 0.24 -7.58
CA HIS A 74 4.31 0.61 -8.96
C HIS A 74 4.26 2.12 -9.16
N HIS A 75 5.35 2.79 -8.83
CA HIS A 75 5.43 4.24 -9.04
C HIS A 75 5.38 4.63 -10.53
N GLN A 76 4.79 5.80 -10.81
CA GLN A 76 4.75 6.38 -12.15
C GLN A 76 5.82 7.46 -12.31
N HIS A 77 6.40 7.54 -13.50
CA HIS A 77 7.34 8.61 -13.89
C HIS A 77 6.73 9.42 -15.04
N GLY A 78 6.94 10.74 -15.05
CA GLY A 78 6.66 11.59 -16.23
C GLY A 78 5.25 12.18 -16.36
N GLY A 79 4.48 12.33 -15.26
CA GLY A 79 3.22 13.09 -15.28
C GLY A 79 2.08 12.48 -16.11
N GLY A 80 2.23 11.23 -16.58
CA GLY A 80 1.15 10.50 -17.25
C GLY A 80 0.02 10.17 -16.28
N GLN A 81 -1.23 10.23 -16.75
CA GLN A 81 -2.39 9.83 -15.96
C GLN A 81 -2.25 8.37 -15.51
N ALA A 82 -2.67 8.08 -14.27
CA ALA A 82 -2.84 6.72 -13.78
C ALA A 82 -3.66 5.91 -14.80
N PRO A 83 -3.27 4.66 -15.14
CA PRO A 83 -4.07 3.85 -16.05
C PRO A 83 -5.49 3.73 -15.50
N SER A 84 -6.49 3.82 -16.38
CA SER A 84 -7.86 3.51 -15.98
C SER A 84 -7.92 2.07 -15.45
N CYS A 85 -8.84 1.79 -14.52
CA CYS A 85 -9.00 0.46 -13.93
C CYS A 85 -9.12 -0.64 -14.99
N GLY A 86 -9.75 -0.33 -16.14
CA GLY A 86 -9.91 -1.24 -17.29
C GLY A 86 -8.64 -1.51 -18.09
N GLY A 87 -7.60 -0.65 -18.01
CA GLY A 87 -6.35 -0.84 -18.73
C GLY A 87 -5.51 -2.03 -18.23
N CYS A 88 -5.76 -2.49 -17.01
CA CYS A 88 -5.05 -3.62 -16.40
C CYS A 88 -5.98 -4.80 -16.09
N HIS A 89 -7.22 -4.55 -15.66
CA HIS A 89 -8.15 -5.62 -15.25
C HIS A 89 -8.84 -6.35 -16.42
N THR A 90 -8.55 -5.97 -17.67
CA THR A 90 -9.05 -6.68 -18.87
C THR A 90 -8.04 -7.68 -19.43
N ILE A 91 -6.82 -7.72 -18.89
CA ILE A 91 -5.71 -8.49 -19.44
C ILE A 91 -5.60 -9.83 -18.70
N ASP A 92 -5.52 -10.95 -19.43
CA ASP A 92 -5.26 -12.26 -18.85
C ASP A 92 -3.81 -12.41 -18.37
N ALA A 93 -3.53 -13.39 -17.51
CA ALA A 93 -2.21 -13.55 -16.91
C ALA A 93 -1.06 -13.84 -17.91
N SER A 94 -1.35 -14.44 -19.07
CA SER A 94 -0.34 -14.66 -20.13
C SER A 94 -0.02 -13.35 -20.84
N SER A 95 -1.06 -12.63 -21.24
CA SER A 95 -0.93 -11.31 -21.85
C SER A 95 -0.28 -10.30 -20.89
N PHE A 96 -0.60 -10.34 -19.60
CA PHE A 96 0.03 -9.48 -18.60
C PHE A 96 1.55 -9.72 -18.55
N ARG A 97 1.98 -10.98 -18.47
CA ARG A 97 3.42 -11.33 -18.43
C ARG A 97 4.17 -10.88 -19.68
N LYS A 98 3.56 -11.00 -20.86
CA LYS A 98 4.15 -10.55 -22.12
C LYS A 98 4.25 -9.02 -22.21
N ASN A 99 3.33 -8.32 -21.53
CA ASN A 99 3.16 -6.88 -21.66
C ASN A 99 3.63 -6.06 -20.45
N VAL A 100 4.26 -6.69 -19.44
CA VAL A 100 4.92 -6.03 -18.29
C VAL A 100 6.12 -5.15 -18.70
N HIS A 101 6.36 -4.98 -19.99
CA HIS A 101 7.35 -4.06 -20.54
C HIS A 101 6.74 -2.88 -21.31
N LEU A 102 5.41 -2.79 -21.44
CA LEU A 102 4.70 -1.78 -22.26
C LEU A 102 4.57 -0.39 -21.59
N GLY A 103 5.63 0.10 -20.93
CA GLY A 103 5.71 1.49 -20.44
C GLY A 103 4.76 1.89 -19.30
N ARG A 104 3.80 1.05 -18.91
CA ARG A 104 2.77 1.36 -17.89
C ARG A 104 2.96 0.63 -16.57
N ILE A 105 3.44 -0.62 -16.61
CA ILE A 105 3.95 -1.38 -15.47
C ILE A 105 5.24 -2.02 -15.97
N ARG A 106 6.36 -1.77 -15.29
CA ARG A 106 7.70 -2.26 -15.64
C ARG A 106 8.28 -3.00 -14.43
N PRO A 107 9.04 -4.09 -14.61
CA PRO A 107 9.77 -4.66 -13.49
C PRO A 107 10.81 -3.63 -13.00
N CYS A 108 10.99 -3.54 -11.68
CA CYS A 108 11.88 -2.56 -11.07
C CYS A 108 13.30 -2.62 -11.67
N GLY A 109 13.79 -3.84 -11.98
CA GLY A 109 15.10 -4.08 -12.57
C GLY A 109 15.29 -3.52 -14.00
N ALA A 110 14.20 -3.10 -14.66
CA ALA A 110 14.29 -2.47 -15.96
C ALA A 110 14.81 -1.02 -15.90
N CYS A 111 14.81 -0.41 -14.72
CA CYS A 111 15.34 0.93 -14.46
C CYS A 111 16.38 0.92 -13.33
N HIS A 112 16.17 0.12 -12.28
CA HIS A 112 17.07 0.00 -11.14
C HIS A 112 18.15 -1.05 -11.43
N PRO A 113 19.44 -0.67 -11.46
CA PRO A 113 20.52 -1.60 -11.75
C PRO A 113 20.75 -2.58 -10.59
N ALA A 114 21.21 -3.80 -10.89
CA ALA A 114 21.52 -4.80 -9.87
C ALA A 114 22.65 -4.35 -8.94
N SER A 115 23.60 -3.58 -9.45
CA SER A 115 24.76 -3.05 -8.73
C SER A 115 24.86 -1.54 -8.88
N TYR A 116 25.67 -0.92 -8.03
CA TYR A 116 25.95 0.51 -8.11
C TYR A 116 26.56 0.88 -9.47
N ASP A 117 26.06 1.96 -10.06
CA ASP A 117 26.52 2.50 -11.34
C ASP A 117 26.80 4.00 -11.13
N ALA A 118 28.08 4.37 -11.13
CA ALA A 118 28.52 5.75 -10.93
C ALA A 118 27.99 6.71 -12.02
N GLY A 119 27.59 6.20 -13.19
CA GLY A 119 26.97 6.98 -14.25
C GLY A 119 25.45 7.17 -14.09
N LYS A 120 24.82 6.56 -13.07
CA LYS A 120 23.37 6.61 -12.83
C LYS A 120 23.06 6.93 -11.36
N LEU A 121 23.52 8.08 -10.88
CA LEU A 121 23.35 8.53 -9.50
C LEU A 121 21.90 8.92 -9.13
N ASP A 122 21.04 9.09 -10.13
CA ASP A 122 19.65 9.51 -9.98
C ASP A 122 18.72 8.40 -9.49
N ARG A 123 19.20 7.16 -9.41
CA ARG A 123 18.38 6.01 -9.02
C ARG A 123 19.12 5.03 -8.10
N PRO A 124 18.44 4.48 -7.09
CA PRO A 124 19.02 3.43 -6.25
C PRO A 124 19.20 2.12 -7.04
N THR A 125 20.04 1.25 -6.49
CA THR A 125 20.12 -0.15 -6.94
C THR A 125 18.79 -0.86 -6.75
N LEU A 126 18.60 -1.99 -7.44
CA LEU A 126 17.39 -2.79 -7.36
C LEU A 126 17.10 -3.29 -5.94
N SER A 127 18.14 -3.71 -5.19
CA SER A 127 17.98 -4.08 -3.78
C SER A 127 17.50 -2.90 -2.93
N ALA A 128 18.11 -1.72 -3.09
CA ALA A 128 17.70 -0.53 -2.35
C ALA A 128 16.30 -0.06 -2.74
N ALA A 129 15.88 -0.22 -4.01
CA ALA A 129 14.53 0.06 -4.46
C ALA A 129 13.50 -0.86 -3.78
N TYR A 130 13.76 -2.17 -3.74
CA TYR A 130 12.90 -3.12 -3.02
C TYR A 130 12.79 -2.79 -1.54
N HIS A 131 13.92 -2.58 -0.86
CA HIS A 131 13.91 -2.25 0.57
C HIS A 131 13.14 -0.97 0.86
N ARG A 132 13.29 0.08 0.04
CA ARG A 132 12.53 1.32 0.21
C ARG A 132 11.03 1.10 0.04
N ALA A 133 10.60 0.37 -0.99
CA ALA A 133 9.18 0.11 -1.25
C ALA A 133 8.55 -0.74 -0.13
N CYS A 134 9.16 -1.88 0.20
CA CYS A 134 8.60 -2.81 1.18
C CYS A 134 8.68 -2.23 2.60
N ILE A 135 9.85 -1.77 3.04
CA ILE A 135 10.07 -1.36 4.43
C ILE A 135 9.36 -0.04 4.75
N LYS A 136 9.11 0.84 3.77
CA LYS A 136 8.30 2.03 4.00
C LYS A 136 6.90 1.65 4.48
N CYS A 137 6.12 0.94 3.66
CA CYS A 137 4.76 0.56 4.04
C CYS A 137 4.75 -0.32 5.31
N HIS A 138 5.68 -1.28 5.41
CA HIS A 138 5.79 -2.14 6.60
C HIS A 138 6.08 -1.35 7.90
N ARG A 139 6.81 -0.22 7.82
CA ARG A 139 6.98 0.73 8.93
C ARG A 139 5.70 1.47 9.24
N ASP A 140 5.05 1.99 8.21
CA ASP A 140 3.81 2.77 8.33
C ASP A 140 2.70 1.95 9.01
N VAL A 141 2.63 0.64 8.74
CA VAL A 141 1.67 -0.28 9.38
C VAL A 141 2.21 -0.96 10.65
N GLY A 142 3.40 -0.57 11.14
CA GLY A 142 3.98 -1.06 12.39
C GLY A 142 4.46 -2.51 12.38
N SER A 143 4.54 -3.16 11.22
CA SER A 143 4.88 -4.59 11.10
C SER A 143 6.37 -4.93 11.17
N VAL A 144 7.26 -3.93 11.03
CA VAL A 144 8.73 -4.16 10.99
C VAL A 144 9.52 -3.26 11.96
N GLY A 145 8.87 -2.28 12.60
CA GLY A 145 9.54 -1.29 13.45
C GLY A 145 10.46 -0.33 12.69
N SER A 146 11.12 0.60 13.39
CA SER A 146 11.95 1.66 12.77
C SER A 146 13.31 1.17 12.25
N ASP A 147 13.80 0.04 12.76
CA ASP A 147 15.07 -0.57 12.39
C ASP A 147 14.87 -2.09 12.17
N PRO A 148 14.59 -2.52 10.93
CA PRO A 148 14.31 -3.91 10.60
C PRO A 148 15.47 -4.82 10.99
N LYS A 149 15.32 -5.57 12.08
CA LYS A 149 16.20 -6.69 12.44
C LYS A 149 15.56 -7.98 11.94
N GLY A 150 16.37 -8.92 11.44
CA GLY A 150 15.87 -10.19 10.93
C GLY A 150 15.68 -10.23 9.40
N CYS A 151 16.73 -9.98 8.63
CA CYS A 151 16.72 -10.02 7.16
C CYS A 151 16.10 -11.32 6.61
N ALA A 152 16.40 -12.46 7.25
CA ALA A 152 15.91 -13.79 6.86
C ALA A 152 14.73 -14.30 7.71
N GLU A 153 14.19 -13.47 8.60
CA GLU A 153 13.10 -13.86 9.50
C GLU A 153 11.74 -13.45 8.94
N MET A 154 11.67 -12.31 8.26
CA MET A 154 10.41 -11.72 7.80
C MET A 154 10.25 -11.73 6.28
N CYS A 155 11.33 -11.47 5.53
CA CYS A 155 11.24 -11.21 4.09
C CYS A 155 12.00 -12.23 3.26
N HIS A 156 13.28 -12.47 3.58
CA HIS A 156 14.10 -13.40 2.81
C HIS A 156 14.00 -14.82 3.36
N GLU A 157 14.00 -15.81 2.48
CA GLU A 157 14.26 -17.19 2.89
C GLU A 157 15.75 -17.32 3.27
N SER A 158 16.09 -18.10 4.31
CA SER A 158 17.50 -18.34 4.59
C SER A 158 18.13 -19.13 3.45
N THR A 159 19.41 -18.86 3.16
CA THR A 159 20.16 -19.58 2.11
C THR A 159 20.24 -21.08 2.38
N ALA A 160 20.23 -21.48 3.66
CA ALA A 160 20.12 -22.88 4.09
C ALA A 160 18.77 -23.53 3.74
N GLN A 161 17.66 -22.76 3.76
CA GLN A 161 16.33 -23.24 3.37
C GLN A 161 16.10 -23.22 1.85
N ALA A 162 16.81 -22.36 1.13
CA ALA A 162 16.74 -22.25 -0.32
C ALA A 162 17.45 -23.41 -1.06
N GLY A 163 18.53 -23.98 -0.49
CA GLY A 163 19.28 -25.10 -1.07
C GLY A 163 18.72 -26.50 -0.78
N ALA A 164 17.68 -26.61 0.05
CA ALA A 164 17.05 -27.88 0.42
C ALA A 164 15.84 -28.25 -0.49
N ARG A 165 15.69 -27.61 -1.64
CA ARG A 165 14.54 -27.74 -2.56
C ARG A 165 14.98 -28.00 -3.99
#